data_AF-A0A1V5LAX3-F1
#
_entry.id   AF-A0A1V5LAX3-F1
#
_cell.length_a   1.000
_cell.length_b   1.000
_cell.length_c   1.000
_cell.angle_alpha   90.00
_cell.angle_beta   90.00
_cell.angle_gamma   90.00
#
_symmetry.space_group_name_H-M   'P 1'
#
loop_
_entity.id
_entity.type
_entity.pdbx_description
1 polymer ?
#
loop_
_entity_poly.entity_id
_entity_poly.type
_entity_poly.pdbx_seq_one_letter_code
_entity_poly.pdbx_strand_id
1 'polypeptide(L)'
;MVVWRVHDTAQAIFDVDDYEAYVSMQSESAVRHLASAYAYDHGEDVETAGEITLRSNIEEVSAALREELQQRLAKAGVVVEEARLTHLAYSPEIAQAMLRRQQAEAVIAARQKIVHGAVSMVDMALRELSEKQVLELDDERKAAMVSNLMVVLCGESEVHPVLNAGTLYS
;
A
#
# COMPACT_ATOMS: atom_id res chain seq x y z
N MET A 1 0.28 24.03 -2.24
CA MET A 1 0.15 25.17 -3.16
C MET A 1 -1.32 25.35 -3.51
N VAL A 2 -1.78 26.59 -3.55
CA VAL A 2 -3.14 26.94 -3.98
C VAL A 2 -3.01 28.08 -4.98
N VAL A 3 -3.59 27.92 -6.16
CA VAL A 3 -3.70 28.95 -7.20
C VAL A 3 -5.14 29.41 -7.25
N TRP A 4 -5.34 30.71 -7.10
CA TRP A 4 -6.67 31.30 -7.00
C TRP A 4 -6.70 32.68 -7.65
N ARG A 5 -7.91 33.16 -7.92
CA ARG A 5 -8.16 34.51 -8.43
C ARG A 5 -9.44 35.07 -7.83
N VAL A 6 -9.50 36.39 -7.70
CA VAL A 6 -10.75 37.08 -7.37
C VAL A 6 -11.64 37.06 -8.62
N HIS A 7 -12.88 36.59 -8.46
CA HIS A 7 -13.90 36.63 -9.50
C HIS A 7 -14.89 37.77 -9.26
N ASP A 8 -15.32 37.95 -8.00
CA ASP A 8 -16.21 39.05 -7.60
C ASP A 8 -15.48 40.00 -6.66
N THR A 9 -15.06 41.15 -7.21
CA THR A 9 -14.35 42.18 -6.45
C THR A 9 -15.22 42.89 -5.44
N ALA A 10 -16.54 42.97 -5.65
CA ALA A 10 -17.44 43.59 -4.68
C ALA A 10 -17.55 42.69 -3.44
N GLN A 11 -17.80 41.40 -3.67
CA GLN A 11 -17.85 40.41 -2.60
C GLN A 11 -16.53 40.31 -1.83
N ALA A 12 -15.39 40.31 -2.55
CA ALA A 12 -14.06 40.25 -1.94
C ALA A 12 -13.70 41.47 -1.08
N ILE A 13 -14.31 42.64 -1.33
CA ILE A 13 -14.04 43.88 -0.58
C ILE A 13 -15.02 44.07 0.59
N PHE A 14 -16.27 43.61 0.46
CA PHE A 14 -17.32 43.88 1.45
C PHE A 14 -17.57 42.72 2.44
N ASP A 15 -17.32 41.47 2.04
CA ASP A 15 -17.62 40.31 2.90
C ASP A 15 -16.40 39.85 3.72
N VAL A 16 -15.20 40.29 3.36
CA VAL A 16 -13.93 39.89 3.99
C VAL A 16 -12.97 41.08 4.03
N ASP A 17 -12.48 41.44 5.22
CA ASP A 17 -11.56 42.58 5.41
C ASP A 17 -10.22 42.39 4.67
N ASP A 18 -9.62 41.21 4.79
CA ASP A 18 -8.36 40.83 4.15
C ASP A 18 -8.52 39.46 3.49
N TYR A 19 -8.76 39.47 2.18
CA TYR A 19 -8.97 38.25 1.39
C TYR A 19 -7.71 37.38 1.32
N GLU A 20 -6.50 37.95 1.39
CA GLU A 20 -5.26 37.17 1.39
C GLU A 20 -5.13 36.40 2.72
N ALA A 21 -5.37 37.08 3.85
CA ALA A 21 -5.37 36.46 5.17
C ALA A 21 -6.48 35.39 5.28
N TYR A 22 -7.66 35.68 4.73
CA TYR A 22 -8.78 34.72 4.70
C TYR A 22 -8.44 33.47 3.87
N VAL A 23 -7.88 33.65 2.67
CA VAL A 23 -7.45 32.52 1.83
C VAL A 23 -6.41 31.67 2.54
N SER A 24 -5.43 32.29 3.19
CA SER A 24 -4.40 31.59 3.97
C SER A 24 -5.00 30.76 5.11
N MET A 25 -5.87 31.37 5.92
CA MET A 25 -6.52 30.71 7.07
C MET A 25 -7.43 29.56 6.63
N GLN A 26 -8.23 29.75 5.58
CA GLN A 26 -9.08 28.68 5.04
C GLN A 26 -8.26 27.56 4.42
N SER A 27 -7.12 27.87 3.80
CA SER A 27 -6.21 26.87 3.27
C SER A 27 -5.58 26.02 4.38
N GLU A 28 -5.15 26.63 5.47
CA GLU A 28 -4.63 25.88 6.63
C GLU A 28 -5.72 24.96 7.22
N SER A 29 -6.93 25.47 7.40
CA SER A 29 -8.05 24.69 7.92
C SER A 29 -8.41 23.51 7.01
N ALA A 30 -8.45 23.72 5.70
CA ALA A 30 -8.73 22.66 4.73
C ALA A 30 -7.63 21.58 4.73
N VAL A 31 -6.35 21.99 4.78
CA VAL A 31 -5.23 21.02 4.86
C VAL A 31 -5.29 20.19 6.14
N ARG A 32 -5.60 20.79 7.30
CA ARG A 32 -5.76 20.06 8.56
C ARG A 32 -6.92 19.07 8.51
N HIS A 33 -8.04 19.48 7.92
CA HIS A 33 -9.20 18.60 7.74
C HIS A 33 -8.85 17.41 6.84
N LEU A 34 -8.21 17.66 5.70
CA LEU A 34 -7.73 16.63 4.78
C LEU A 34 -6.77 15.65 5.49
N ALA A 35 -5.83 16.17 6.29
CA ALA A 35 -4.89 15.34 7.05
C ALA A 35 -5.55 14.48 8.13
N SER A 36 -6.75 14.85 8.60
CA SER A 36 -7.54 14.04 9.54
C SER A 36 -8.45 13.03 8.85
N ALA A 37 -8.85 13.31 7.61
CA ALA A 37 -9.78 12.48 6.85
C ALA A 37 -9.09 11.33 6.11
N TYR A 38 -7.82 11.50 5.73
CA TYR A 38 -7.06 10.52 4.97
C TYR A 38 -5.85 10.03 5.75
N ALA A 39 -5.61 8.72 5.72
CA ALA A 39 -4.37 8.14 6.21
C ALA A 39 -3.17 8.63 5.38
N TYR A 40 -2.00 8.70 6.02
CA TYR A 40 -0.77 9.16 5.37
C TYR A 40 -0.33 8.24 4.22
N ASP A 41 -0.35 6.93 4.46
CA ASP A 41 -0.01 5.85 3.52
C ASP A 41 -0.82 4.61 3.94
N HIS A 42 -0.77 3.55 3.15
CA HIS A 42 -1.46 2.31 3.45
C HIS A 42 -0.98 1.73 4.79
N GLY A 43 -1.96 1.34 5.61
CA GLY A 43 -1.71 0.62 6.86
C GLY A 43 -1.33 -0.85 6.62
N GLU A 44 -1.03 -1.55 7.71
CA GLU A 44 -0.74 -3.00 7.68
C GLU A 44 -2.02 -3.84 7.49
N ASP A 45 -3.20 -3.24 7.66
CA ASP A 45 -4.47 -3.93 7.57
C ASP A 45 -4.86 -4.19 6.10
N VAL A 46 -4.89 -5.47 5.74
CA VAL A 46 -5.25 -5.96 4.39
C VAL A 46 -6.64 -5.49 3.95
N GLU A 47 -7.53 -5.18 4.90
CA GLU A 47 -8.86 -4.62 4.62
C GLU A 47 -8.80 -3.17 4.09
N THR A 48 -7.74 -2.42 4.41
CA THR A 48 -7.54 -1.02 3.99
C THR A 48 -6.74 -0.88 2.69
N ALA A 49 -6.37 -1.99 2.03
CA ALA A 49 -5.53 -2.00 0.83
C ALA A 49 -6.15 -1.31 -0.41
N GLY A 50 -7.40 -0.83 -0.31
CA GLY A 50 -8.07 -0.02 -1.33
C GLY A 50 -8.48 1.37 -0.88
N GLU A 51 -8.10 1.79 0.33
CA GLU A 51 -8.44 3.13 0.84
C GLU A 51 -7.58 4.22 0.20
N ILE A 52 -8.19 5.38 -0.02
CA ILE A 52 -7.50 6.56 -0.53
C ILE A 52 -6.54 7.07 0.55
N THR A 53 -5.27 7.22 0.21
CA THR A 53 -4.26 7.77 1.13
C THR A 53 -3.63 9.04 0.58
N LEU A 54 -3.10 9.88 1.47
CA LEU A 54 -2.44 11.13 1.09
C LEU A 54 -1.25 10.88 0.15
N ARG A 55 -0.52 9.79 0.35
CA ARG A 55 0.70 9.47 -0.42
C ARG A 55 0.42 8.78 -1.75
N SER A 56 -0.54 7.86 -1.83
CA SER A 56 -0.76 7.05 -3.03
C SER A 56 -1.81 7.61 -3.99
N ASN A 57 -2.70 8.48 -3.51
CA ASN A 57 -3.85 8.98 -4.28
C ASN A 57 -3.84 10.51 -4.39
N ILE A 58 -2.70 11.04 -4.88
CA ILE A 58 -2.45 12.49 -4.91
C ILE A 58 -3.50 13.24 -5.73
N GLU A 59 -3.99 12.64 -6.83
CA GLU A 59 -4.97 13.29 -7.71
C GLU A 59 -6.34 13.42 -7.03
N GLU A 60 -6.85 12.33 -6.45
CA GLU A 60 -8.13 12.31 -5.72
C GLU A 60 -8.09 13.24 -4.52
N VAL A 61 -6.99 13.19 -3.76
CA VAL A 61 -6.77 14.06 -2.59
C VAL A 61 -6.66 15.53 -3.00
N SER A 62 -6.01 15.84 -4.13
CA SER A 62 -5.92 17.21 -4.66
C SER A 62 -7.28 17.72 -5.14
N ALA A 63 -8.09 16.86 -5.76
CA ALA A 63 -9.45 17.19 -6.17
C ALA A 63 -10.34 17.50 -4.96
N ALA A 64 -10.29 16.65 -3.92
CA ALA A 64 -11.01 16.87 -2.68
C ALA A 64 -10.57 18.19 -1.99
N LEU A 65 -9.27 18.45 -1.93
CA LEU A 65 -8.73 19.70 -1.38
C LEU A 65 -9.20 20.92 -2.18
N ARG A 66 -9.20 20.84 -3.51
CA ARG A 66 -9.67 21.93 -4.39
C ARG A 66 -11.15 22.20 -4.16
N GLU A 67 -11.97 21.16 -4.09
CA GLU A 67 -13.41 21.29 -3.87
C GLU A 67 -13.69 21.93 -2.51
N GLU A 68 -13.07 21.43 -1.44
CA GLU A 68 -13.24 21.97 -0.09
C GLU A 68 -12.81 23.45 -0.02
N LEU A 69 -11.65 23.78 -0.59
CA LEU A 69 -11.18 25.16 -0.69
C LEU A 69 -12.14 26.03 -1.49
N GLN A 70 -12.64 25.55 -2.62
CA GLN A 70 -13.58 26.31 -3.45
C GLN A 70 -14.88 26.61 -2.69
N GLN A 71 -15.41 25.64 -1.95
CA GLN A 71 -16.62 25.84 -1.14
C GLN A 71 -16.40 26.90 -0.03
N ARG A 72 -15.22 26.89 0.61
CA ARG A 72 -14.87 27.86 1.65
C ARG A 72 -14.64 29.26 1.08
N LEU A 73 -13.89 29.36 -0.01
CA LEU A 73 -13.42 30.61 -0.61
C LEU A 73 -14.45 31.29 -1.51
N ALA A 74 -15.49 30.58 -1.96
CA ALA A 74 -16.60 31.17 -2.69
C ALA A 74 -17.30 32.29 -1.91
N LYS A 75 -17.29 32.22 -0.57
CA LYS A 75 -17.85 33.27 0.31
C LYS A 75 -17.09 34.60 0.22
N ALA A 76 -15.85 34.56 -0.23
CA ALA A 76 -14.99 35.73 -0.42
C ALA A 76 -14.94 36.19 -1.89
N GLY A 77 -15.80 35.65 -2.77
CA GLY A 77 -15.74 35.93 -4.21
C GLY A 77 -14.49 35.37 -4.90
N VAL A 78 -13.81 34.38 -4.29
CA VAL A 78 -12.56 33.79 -4.79
C VAL A 78 -12.82 32.45 -5.48
N VAL A 79 -12.17 32.25 -6.63
CA VAL A 79 -12.17 31.01 -7.40
C VAL A 79 -10.82 30.33 -7.27
N VAL A 80 -10.85 29.03 -6.98
CA VAL A 80 -9.69 28.15 -6.85
C VAL A 80 -9.48 27.43 -8.17
N GLU A 81 -8.40 27.78 -8.86
CA GLU A 81 -8.01 27.15 -10.12
C GLU A 81 -7.31 25.81 -9.85
N GLU A 82 -6.43 25.77 -8.85
CA GLU A 82 -5.63 24.60 -8.52
C GLU A 82 -5.33 24.52 -7.02
N ALA A 83 -5.36 23.30 -6.46
CA ALA A 83 -4.89 23.03 -5.11
C ALA A 83 -4.16 21.69 -5.07
N ARG A 84 -2.95 21.67 -4.51
CA ARG A 84 -2.13 20.45 -4.35
C ARG A 84 -1.30 20.47 -3.08
N LEU A 85 -1.07 19.28 -2.52
CA LEU A 85 -0.04 19.06 -1.51
C LEU A 85 1.33 19.04 -2.20
N THR A 86 2.20 19.99 -1.86
CA THR A 86 3.52 20.14 -2.51
C THR A 86 4.63 19.38 -1.82
N HIS A 87 4.52 19.17 -0.50
CA HIS A 87 5.52 18.46 0.27
C HIS A 87 4.85 17.56 1.30
N LEU A 88 4.81 16.26 0.99
CA LEU A 88 4.29 15.23 1.87
C LEU A 88 5.42 14.24 2.17
N ALA A 89 6.04 14.37 3.33
CA ALA A 89 7.15 13.54 3.75
C ALA A 89 7.01 13.16 5.22
N TYR A 90 7.57 12.01 5.60
CA TYR A 90 7.75 11.68 7.00
C TYR A 90 8.70 12.68 7.64
N SER A 91 8.51 12.95 8.92
CA SER A 91 9.50 13.71 9.68
C SER A 91 10.82 12.93 9.75
N PRO A 92 11.98 13.62 9.86
CA PRO A 92 13.28 12.96 9.93
C PRO A 92 13.37 11.89 11.04
N GLU A 93 12.67 12.11 12.15
CA GLU A 93 12.65 11.23 13.33
C GLU A 93 11.99 9.88 13.04
N ILE A 94 11.04 9.83 12.11
CA ILE A 94 10.25 8.62 11.81
C ILE A 94 10.61 8.01 10.45
N ALA A 95 11.27 8.76 9.57
CA ALA A 95 11.64 8.32 8.23
C ALA A 95 12.43 7.00 8.22
N GLN A 96 13.42 6.84 9.12
CA GLN A 96 14.23 5.62 9.17
C GLN A 96 13.45 4.41 9.70
N ALA A 97 12.49 4.62 10.61
CA ALA A 97 11.63 3.55 11.10
C ALA A 97 10.67 3.08 9.99
N MET A 98 10.09 4.03 9.26
CA MET A 98 9.18 3.74 8.14
C MET A 98 9.88 3.03 6.99
N LEU A 99 11.10 3.45 6.64
CA LEU A 99 11.89 2.76 5.62
C LEU A 99 12.16 1.29 6.02
N ARG A 100 12.52 1.04 7.28
CA ARG A 100 12.72 -0.33 7.78
C ARG A 100 11.43 -1.15 7.73
N ARG A 101 10.29 -0.55 8.08
CA ARG A 101 8.97 -1.19 7.97
C ARG A 101 8.67 -1.59 6.52
N GLN A 102 8.80 -0.66 5.58
CA GLN A 102 8.55 -0.91 4.16
C GLN A 102 9.47 -2.00 3.59
N GLN A 103 10.74 -2.04 4.01
CA GLN A 103 11.66 -3.11 3.63
C GLN A 103 11.22 -4.47 4.18
N ALA A 104 10.79 -4.53 5.45
CA ALA A 104 10.30 -5.76 6.05
C ALA A 104 9.01 -6.26 5.34
N GLU A 105 8.06 -5.37 5.06
CA GLU A 105 6.85 -5.69 4.32
C GLU A 105 7.15 -6.19 2.91
N ALA A 106 8.08 -5.54 2.20
CA ALA A 106 8.50 -5.98 0.87
C ALA A 106 9.12 -7.38 0.90
N VAL A 107 9.93 -7.69 1.92
CA VAL A 107 10.51 -9.02 2.12
C VAL A 107 9.42 -10.06 2.39
N ILE A 108 8.46 -9.75 3.25
CA ILE A 108 7.33 -10.65 3.56
C ILE A 108 6.48 -10.89 2.30
N ALA A 109 6.13 -9.84 1.57
CA ALA A 109 5.35 -9.95 0.34
C ALA A 109 6.07 -10.79 -0.73
N ALA A 110 7.39 -10.63 -0.86
CA ALA A 110 8.20 -11.47 -1.73
C ALA A 110 8.18 -12.93 -1.29
N ARG A 111 8.35 -13.20 0.01
CA ARG A 111 8.31 -14.57 0.57
C ARG A 111 6.95 -15.23 0.40
N GLN A 112 5.85 -14.50 0.59
CA GLN A 112 4.51 -15.01 0.34
C GLN A 112 4.33 -15.44 -1.12
N LYS A 113 4.82 -14.64 -2.09
CA LYS A 113 4.78 -15.01 -3.51
C LYS A 113 5.57 -16.28 -3.81
N ILE A 114 6.77 -16.44 -3.23
CA ILE A 114 7.59 -17.64 -3.37
C ILE A 114 6.84 -18.87 -2.83
N VAL A 115 6.33 -18.79 -1.61
CA VAL A 115 5.59 -19.88 -0.97
C VAL A 115 4.35 -20.25 -1.78
N HIS A 116 3.59 -19.26 -2.26
CA HIS A 116 2.42 -19.52 -3.10
C HIS A 116 2.77 -20.24 -4.40
N GLY A 117 3.85 -19.80 -5.07
CA GLY A 117 4.38 -20.48 -6.26
C GLY A 117 4.82 -21.92 -5.95
N ALA A 118 5.54 -22.12 -4.84
CA ALA A 118 6.00 -23.44 -4.41
C ALA A 118 4.83 -24.41 -4.13
N VAL A 119 3.83 -23.98 -3.36
CA VAL A 119 2.63 -24.78 -3.08
C VAL A 119 1.92 -25.16 -4.39
N SER A 120 1.80 -24.21 -5.32
CA SER A 120 1.18 -24.47 -6.62
C SER A 120 1.97 -25.49 -7.45
N MET A 121 3.31 -25.39 -7.47
CA MET A 121 4.16 -26.36 -8.18
C MET A 121 4.08 -27.76 -7.58
N VAL A 122 4.04 -27.88 -6.25
CA VAL A 122 3.91 -29.18 -5.56
C VAL A 122 2.55 -29.82 -5.81
N ASP A 123 1.47 -29.05 -5.74
CA ASP A 123 0.11 -29.53 -6.03
C ASP A 123 0.00 -30.04 -7.48
N MET A 124 0.54 -29.31 -8.46
CA MET A 124 0.60 -29.76 -9.86
C MET A 124 1.37 -31.08 -10.02
N ALA A 125 2.56 -31.18 -9.43
CA ALA A 125 3.40 -32.38 -9.54
C ALA A 125 2.74 -33.63 -8.92
N LEU A 126 2.11 -33.48 -7.74
CA LEU A 126 1.40 -34.57 -7.08
C LEU A 126 0.21 -35.07 -7.89
N ARG A 127 -0.58 -34.15 -8.46
CA ARG A 127 -1.70 -34.49 -9.33
C ARG A 127 -1.24 -35.27 -10.56
N GLU A 128 -0.20 -34.79 -11.24
CA GLU A 128 0.33 -35.43 -12.44
C GLU A 128 0.87 -36.85 -12.16
N LEU A 129 1.56 -37.05 -11.03
CA LEU A 129 2.05 -38.38 -10.62
C LEU A 129 0.90 -39.34 -10.28
N SER A 130 -0.15 -38.84 -9.63
CA SER A 130 -1.35 -39.62 -9.30
C SER A 130 -2.13 -40.01 -10.56
N GLU A 131 -2.30 -39.09 -11.52
CA GLU A 131 -3.00 -39.34 -12.78
C GLU A 131 -2.29 -40.40 -13.62
N LYS A 132 -0.96 -40.37 -13.65
CA LYS A 132 -0.15 -41.35 -14.40
C LYS A 132 0.00 -42.69 -13.67
N GLN A 133 -0.57 -42.84 -12.47
CA GLN A 133 -0.43 -44.03 -11.61
C GLN A 133 1.03 -44.48 -11.41
N VAL A 134 1.98 -43.53 -11.45
CA VAL A 134 3.42 -43.83 -11.35
C VAL A 134 3.81 -44.17 -9.91
N LEU A 135 3.01 -43.73 -8.92
CA LEU A 135 3.27 -43.95 -7.51
C LEU A 135 1.96 -44.01 -6.69
N GLU A 136 1.82 -45.02 -5.84
CA GLU A 136 0.87 -44.99 -4.73
C GLU A 136 1.56 -44.45 -3.48
N LEU A 137 1.11 -43.29 -3.03
CA LEU A 137 1.58 -42.64 -1.81
C LEU A 137 0.48 -42.71 -0.76
N ASP A 138 0.79 -43.28 0.39
CA ASP A 138 0.01 -43.07 1.61
C ASP A 138 0.13 -41.61 2.08
N ASP A 139 -0.76 -41.19 2.98
CA ASP A 139 -0.84 -39.80 3.42
C ASP A 139 0.44 -39.33 4.14
N GLU A 140 1.15 -40.24 4.80
CA GLU A 140 2.41 -39.95 5.50
C GLU A 140 3.55 -39.67 4.52
N ARG A 141 3.69 -40.47 3.45
CA ARG A 141 4.67 -40.24 2.37
C ARG A 141 4.34 -39.00 1.56
N LYS A 142 3.06 -38.70 1.32
CA LYS A 142 2.65 -37.42 0.69
C LYS A 142 3.11 -36.24 1.52
N ALA A 143 2.83 -36.25 2.83
CA ALA A 143 3.24 -35.18 3.73
C ALA A 143 4.78 -35.00 3.76
N ALA A 144 5.53 -36.11 3.81
CA ALA A 144 6.99 -36.08 3.75
C ALA A 144 7.51 -35.49 2.41
N MET A 145 6.90 -35.88 1.29
CA MET A 145 7.29 -35.39 -0.03
C MET A 145 6.96 -33.90 -0.22
N VAL A 146 5.77 -33.45 0.21
CA VAL A 146 5.41 -32.03 0.23
C VAL A 146 6.41 -31.24 1.07
N SER A 147 6.72 -31.69 2.28
CA SER A 147 7.69 -31.02 3.15
C SER A 147 9.06 -30.89 2.48
N ASN A 148 9.57 -31.96 1.88
CA ASN A 148 10.87 -31.95 1.20
C ASN A 148 10.87 -30.99 -0.01
N LEU A 149 9.81 -31.04 -0.84
CA LEU A 149 9.69 -30.14 -1.98
C LEU A 149 9.54 -28.68 -1.56
N MET A 150 8.79 -28.40 -0.48
CA MET A 150 8.66 -27.04 0.05
C MET A 150 10.01 -26.51 0.56
N VAL A 151 10.82 -27.33 1.22
CA VAL A 151 12.18 -26.93 1.64
C VAL A 151 13.07 -26.64 0.43
N VAL A 152 12.99 -27.45 -0.63
CA VAL A 152 13.75 -27.26 -1.87
C VAL A 152 13.30 -26.01 -2.64
N LEU A 153 12.00 -25.79 -2.77
CA LEU A 153 11.44 -24.71 -3.58
C LEU A 153 11.45 -23.35 -2.87
N CYS A 154 11.33 -23.33 -1.54
CA CYS A 154 11.35 -22.10 -0.74
C CYS A 154 12.73 -21.79 -0.12
N GLY A 155 13.69 -22.72 -0.21
CA GLY A 155 15.03 -22.55 0.32
C GLY A 155 15.84 -21.54 -0.51
N GLU A 156 16.49 -20.58 0.16
CA GLU A 156 17.37 -19.58 -0.47
C GLU A 156 18.80 -20.13 -0.75
N SER A 157 19.10 -21.38 -0.41
CA SER A 157 20.41 -22.02 -0.58
C SER A 157 20.27 -23.38 -1.29
N GLU A 158 21.31 -23.81 -2.02
CA GLU A 158 21.37 -25.14 -2.64
C GLU A 158 21.04 -26.21 -1.59
N VAL A 159 19.86 -26.82 -1.73
CA VAL A 159 19.39 -27.82 -0.79
C VAL A 159 20.07 -29.14 -1.14
N HIS A 160 20.87 -29.68 -0.22
CA HIS A 160 21.36 -31.05 -0.32
C HIS A 160 20.24 -32.00 0.13
N PRO A 161 19.60 -32.76 -0.78
CA PRO A 161 18.52 -33.66 -0.38
C PRO A 161 19.09 -34.76 0.50
N VAL A 162 18.67 -34.81 1.77
CA VAL A 162 18.94 -35.96 2.63
C VAL A 162 17.96 -37.05 2.24
N LEU A 163 18.30 -37.79 1.18
CA LEU A 163 17.62 -39.04 0.83
C LEU A 163 17.91 -40.04 1.94
N ASN A 164 17.01 -40.13 2.92
CA ASN A 164 17.00 -41.23 3.87
C ASN A 164 16.40 -42.44 3.15
N ALA A 165 17.20 -43.09 2.30
CA ALA A 165 16.93 -44.42 1.82
C ALA A 165 17.08 -45.37 3.01
N GLY A 166 15.99 -45.57 3.76
CA GLY A 166 15.95 -46.51 4.86
C GLY A 166 16.60 -47.82 4.43
N THR A 167 17.64 -48.25 5.17
CA THR A 167 18.32 -49.51 4.96
C THR A 167 17.31 -50.65 5.03
N LEU A 168 16.96 -51.21 3.89
CA LEU A 168 16.31 -52.51 3.80
C LEU A 168 17.41 -53.57 3.86
N TYR A 169 17.53 -54.18 5.05
CA TYR A 169 18.12 -55.50 5.33
C TYR A 169 19.17 -56.07 4.35
N SER A 170 20.43 -56.13 4.81
CA SER A 170 21.18 -57.39 4.98
C SER A 170 22.40 -57.16 5.88
#